data_AF-A0A2E0BQB0-F1
#
_entry.id   AF-A0A2E0BQB0-F1
#
_cell.length_a   1.000
_cell.length_b   1.000
_cell.length_c   1.000
_cell.angle_alpha   90.00
_cell.angle_beta   90.00
_cell.angle_gamma   90.00
#
_symmetry.space_group_name_H-M   'P 1'
#
loop_
_entity.id
_entity.type
_entity.pdbx_description
1 polymer ?
#
loop_
_entity_poly.entity_id
_entity_poly.type
_entity_poly.pdbx_seq_one_letter_code
_entity_poly.pdbx_strand_id
1 'polypeptide(L)'
;MTLQKIKTFFKSLWFHVWAGFPKSTQEEINFRFKICTGGCDMYNKEDSTCMMCGCNLNTKKMFMNKLAWADQECPLGKWEKIVR
;
A
#
# COMPACT_ATOMS: atom_id res chain seq x y z
N MET A 1 21.80 12.38 -11.97
CA MET A 1 20.54 12.62 -11.22
C MET A 1 20.24 14.12 -11.24
N THR A 2 19.11 14.53 -11.81
CA THR A 2 18.71 15.94 -11.91
C THR A 2 18.29 16.49 -10.54
N LEU A 3 18.80 17.66 -10.13
CA LEU A 3 18.55 18.32 -8.84
C LEU A 3 17.06 18.45 -8.46
N GLN A 4 16.17 18.57 -9.45
CA GLN A 4 14.72 18.57 -9.25
C GLN A 4 14.23 17.27 -8.62
N LYS A 5 14.75 16.11 -9.04
CA LYS A 5 14.33 14.79 -8.54
C LYS A 5 14.63 14.62 -7.05
N ILE A 6 15.75 15.21 -6.60
CA ILE A 6 16.16 15.21 -5.19
C ILE A 6 15.20 16.05 -4.35
N LYS A 7 14.87 17.28 -4.79
CA LYS A 7 13.90 18.15 -4.09
C LYS A 7 12.53 17.51 -3.94
N THR A 8 12.02 16.86 -4.99
CA THR A 8 10.72 16.20 -4.95
C THR A 8 10.72 15.02 -3.98
N PHE A 9 11.79 14.23 -3.95
CA PHE A 9 11.94 13.11 -3.03
C PHE A 9 11.95 13.57 -1.57
N PHE A 10 12.73 14.60 -1.23
CA PHE A 10 12.79 15.12 0.14
C PHE A 10 11.47 15.75 0.60
N LYS A 11 10.72 16.42 -0.30
CA LYS A 11 9.38 16.92 0.02
C LYS A 11 8.43 15.78 0.38
N SER A 12 8.40 14.72 -0.42
CA SER A 12 7.56 13.55 -0.16
C SER A 12 7.96 12.80 1.11
N LEU A 13 9.27 12.66 1.37
CA LEU A 13 9.78 12.08 2.61
C LEU A 13 9.39 12.92 3.83
N TRP A 14 9.44 14.26 3.71
CA TRP A 14 9.02 15.17 4.77
C TRP A 14 7.53 15.03 5.10
N PHE A 15 6.65 14.93 4.08
CA PHE A 15 5.22 14.69 4.32
C PHE A 15 4.96 13.31 4.95
N HIS A 16 5.71 12.29 4.55
CA HIS A 16 5.60 10.95 5.13
C HIS A 16 6.05 10.89 6.60
N VAL A 17 7.12 11.61 6.94
CA VAL A 17 7.61 11.78 8.32
C VAL A 17 6.66 12.67 9.14
N TRP A 18 6.17 13.76 8.56
CA TRP A 18 5.26 14.71 9.22
C TRP A 18 3.88 14.12 9.51
N ALA A 19 3.39 13.21 8.67
CA ALA A 19 2.20 12.41 8.93
C ALA A 19 2.40 11.30 10.00
N GLY A 20 3.61 11.15 10.55
CA GLY A 20 3.90 10.24 11.65
C GLY A 20 4.03 8.76 11.25
N PHE A 21 4.30 8.46 9.97
CA PHE A 21 4.27 7.09 9.44
C PHE A 21 2.97 6.36 9.81
N PRO A 22 1.80 6.82 9.33
CA PRO A 22 0.52 6.24 9.72
C PRO A 22 0.43 4.81 9.15
N LYS A 23 0.67 3.85 10.04
CA LYS A 23 0.67 2.43 9.71
C LYS A 23 -0.69 1.84 9.99
N SER A 24 -1.12 0.97 9.10
CA SER A 24 -2.27 0.11 9.39
C SER A 24 -1.90 -0.87 10.51
N THR A 25 -2.87 -1.22 11.35
CA THR A 25 -2.70 -2.30 12.32
C THR A 25 -2.65 -3.64 11.59
N GLN A 26 -2.27 -4.69 12.31
CA GLN A 26 -2.19 -6.01 11.70
C GLN A 26 -3.54 -6.51 11.20
N GLU A 27 -4.60 -6.19 11.94
CA GLU A 27 -5.98 -6.57 11.63
C GLU A 27 -6.42 -5.92 10.32
N GLU A 28 -6.11 -4.64 10.14
CA GLU A 28 -6.43 -3.87 8.93
C GLU A 28 -5.67 -4.38 7.72
N ILE A 29 -4.37 -4.67 7.88
CA ILE A 29 -3.53 -5.27 6.85
C ILE A 29 -4.12 -6.62 6.43
N ASN A 30 -4.45 -7.48 7.41
CA ASN A 30 -5.04 -8.79 7.17
C ASN A 30 -6.41 -8.69 6.49
N PHE A 31 -7.24 -7.72 6.88
CA PHE A 31 -8.53 -7.46 6.26
C PHE A 31 -8.38 -7.07 4.78
N ARG A 32 -7.53 -6.07 4.50
CA ARG A 32 -7.25 -5.62 3.12
C ARG A 32 -6.61 -6.74 2.29
N PHE A 33 -5.74 -7.55 2.91
CA PHE A 33 -5.13 -8.72 2.27
C PHE A 33 -6.16 -9.78 1.87
N LYS A 34 -7.11 -10.09 2.76
CA LYS A 34 -8.21 -11.01 2.47
C LYS A 34 -9.08 -10.50 1.32
N ILE A 35 -9.35 -9.19 1.25
CA ILE A 35 -10.08 -8.60 0.11
C ILE A 35 -9.33 -8.84 -1.20
N CYS A 36 -8.02 -8.58 -1.20
CA CYS A 36 -7.19 -8.75 -2.39
C CYS A 36 -7.08 -10.21 -2.84
N THR A 37 -6.84 -11.14 -1.92
CA THR A 37 -6.60 -12.56 -2.24
C THR A 37 -7.86 -13.41 -2.34
N GLY A 38 -8.96 -12.97 -1.71
CA GLY A 38 -10.21 -13.73 -1.62
C GLY A 38 -11.11 -13.63 -2.85
N GLY A 39 -10.92 -12.64 -3.73
CA GLY A 39 -11.78 -12.48 -4.91
C GLY A 39 -11.50 -11.24 -5.77
N CYS A 40 -10.29 -10.67 -5.70
CA CYS A 40 -9.97 -9.55 -6.58
C CYS A 40 -9.56 -10.05 -7.97
N ASP A 41 -10.26 -9.61 -9.01
CA ASP A 41 -9.96 -9.98 -10.41
C ASP A 41 -8.58 -9.54 -10.87
N MET A 42 -8.02 -8.52 -10.21
CA MET A 42 -6.68 -8.01 -10.50
C MET A 42 -5.59 -8.75 -9.72
N TYR A 43 -5.92 -9.77 -8.92
CA TYR A 43 -4.92 -10.57 -8.23
C TYR A 43 -4.34 -11.63 -9.16
N ASN A 44 -3.08 -11.45 -9.57
CA ASN A 44 -2.31 -12.48 -10.24
C ASN A 44 -1.75 -13.45 -9.19
N LYS A 45 -2.26 -14.69 -9.23
CA LYS A 45 -1.87 -15.77 -8.31
C LYS A 45 -0.46 -16.31 -8.57
N GLU A 46 -0.02 -16.32 -9.83
CA GLU A 46 1.30 -16.86 -10.23
C GLU A 46 2.41 -16.00 -9.62
N ASP A 47 2.30 -14.68 -9.76
CA ASP A 47 3.29 -13.73 -9.23
C ASP A 47 3.00 -13.29 -7.79
N SER A 48 1.84 -13.66 -7.26
CA SER A 48 1.30 -13.13 -6.00
C SER A 48 1.30 -11.59 -5.97
N THR A 49 0.88 -10.96 -7.07
CA THR A 49 0.84 -9.49 -7.18
C THR A 49 -0.52 -9.01 -7.67
N CYS A 50 -0.86 -7.78 -7.28
CA CYS A 50 -2.03 -7.08 -7.81
C CYS A 50 -1.64 -6.36 -9.11
N MET A 51 -2.26 -6.71 -10.23
CA MET A 51 -1.97 -6.12 -11.55
C MET A 51 -2.40 -4.65 -11.66
N MET A 52 -3.35 -4.20 -10.83
CA MET A 52 -3.75 -2.79 -10.79
C MET A 52 -2.95 -2.00 -9.76
N CYS A 53 -2.94 -2.46 -8.51
CA CYS A 53 -2.33 -1.74 -7.40
C CYS A 53 -0.82 -1.98 -7.23
N GLY A 54 -0.23 -2.91 -7.98
CA GLY A 54 1.20 -3.26 -7.91
C GLY A 54 1.62 -3.91 -6.58
N CYS A 55 0.68 -4.14 -5.67
CA CYS A 55 0.98 -4.68 -4.34
C CYS A 55 1.46 -6.12 -4.44
N ASN A 56 2.57 -6.44 -3.78
CA ASN A 56 3.00 -7.82 -3.59
C ASN A 56 2.21 -8.44 -2.44
N LEU A 57 1.34 -9.40 -2.78
CA LEU A 57 0.43 -10.12 -1.89
C LEU A 57 1.03 -11.46 -1.45
N ASN A 58 2.36 -11.56 -1.35
CA ASN A 58 3.00 -12.67 -0.67
C ASN A 58 2.92 -12.48 0.85
N THR A 59 2.54 -13.52 1.59
CA THR A 59 2.43 -13.52 3.04
C THR A 59 3.71 -13.07 3.77
N LYS A 60 4.90 -13.30 3.18
CA LYS A 60 6.19 -12.86 3.73
C LYS A 60 6.46 -11.36 3.60
N LYS A 61 5.84 -10.68 2.62
CA LYS A 61 6.10 -9.26 2.28
C LYS A 61 4.89 -8.35 2.43
N MET A 62 3.78 -8.88 2.98
CA MET A 62 2.51 -8.17 3.15
C MET A 62 2.62 -6.84 3.91
N PHE A 63 3.58 -6.75 4.83
CA PHE A 63 3.79 -5.61 5.73
C PHE A 63 4.58 -4.45 5.10
N MET A 64 5.11 -4.64 3.88
CA MET A 64 5.90 -3.63 3.16
C MET A 64 5.25 -3.22 1.84
N ASN A 65 3.92 -3.12 1.82
CA ASN A 65 3.18 -2.67 0.65
C ASN A 65 2.07 -1.69 1.07
N LYS A 66 1.29 -1.26 0.08
CA LYS A 66 0.16 -0.33 0.22
C LYS A 66 -0.87 -0.74 1.29
N LEU A 67 -1.01 -2.03 1.62
CA LEU A 67 -1.92 -2.51 2.66
C LEU A 67 -1.48 -2.05 4.06
N ALA A 68 -0.18 -1.89 4.28
CA ALA A 68 0.41 -1.47 5.55
C ALA A 68 0.40 0.04 5.78
N TRP A 69 0.03 0.82 4.76
CA TRP A 69 0.00 2.28 4.81
C TRP A 69 -1.45 2.71 5.01
N ALA A 70 -1.72 3.39 6.12
CA ALA A 70 -3.08 3.75 6.50
C ALA A 70 -3.66 4.80 5.55
N ASP A 71 -2.84 5.73 5.07
CA ASP A 71 -3.19 6.83 4.16
C ASP A 71 -3.48 6.39 2.71
N GLN A 72 -3.21 5.13 2.38
CA GLN A 72 -3.42 4.58 1.04
C GLN A 72 -4.78 3.91 0.90
N GLU A 73 -5.21 3.76 -0.35
CA GLU A 73 -6.46 3.10 -0.72
C GLU A 73 -6.32 2.25 -1.98
N CYS A 74 -7.31 1.39 -2.20
CA CYS A 74 -7.45 0.61 -3.43
C CYS A 74 -7.90 1.51 -4.58
N PRO A 75 -7.21 1.53 -5.74
CA PRO A 75 -7.65 2.29 -6.91
C PRO A 75 -9.03 1.87 -7.45
N LEU A 76 -9.47 0.65 -7.13
CA LEU A 76 -10.78 0.11 -7.52
C LEU A 76 -11.85 0.30 -6.42
N GLY A 77 -11.55 1.01 -5.34
CA GLY A 77 -12.47 1.24 -4.23
C GLY A 77 -12.78 0.00 -3.38
N LYS A 78 -12.02 -1.09 -3.51
CA LYS A 78 -12.26 -2.33 -2.73
C LYS A 78 -11.93 -2.19 -1.23
N TRP A 79 -11.13 -1.19 -0.87
CA TRP A 79 -10.83 -0.79 0.51
C TRP A 79 -10.33 0.65 0.52
N GLU A 80 -10.61 1.37 1.60
CA GLU A 80 -10.35 2.81 1.73
C GLU A 80 -9.13 3.11 2.62
N LYS A 81 -8.67 4.36 2.53
CA LYS A 81 -7.71 4.92 3.47
C LYS A 81 -8.32 5.03 4.86
N ILE A 82 -7.50 4.74 5.87
CA ILE A 82 -7.88 4.85 7.26
C ILE A 82 -7.41 6.21 7.75
N VAL A 83 -8.36 7.09 8.00
CA VAL A 83 -8.10 8.40 8.60
C VAL A 83 -8.12 8.20 10.12
N ARG A 84 -7.02 8.55 10.79
CA ARG A 84 -6.91 8.57 12.25
C ARG A 84 -6.54 9.97 12.72
#